data_AF-A0A2E4DG53-F1
#
_entry.id   AF-A0A2E4DG53-F1
#
_cell.length_a   1.000
_cell.length_b   1.000
_cell.length_c   1.000
_cell.angle_alpha   90.00
_cell.angle_beta   90.00
_cell.angle_gamma   90.00
#
_symmetry.space_group_name_H-M   'P 1'
#
loop_
_entity.id
_entity.type
_entity.pdbx_description
1 polymer ?
#
loop_
_entity_poly.entity_id
_entity_poly.type
_entity_poly.pdbx_seq_one_letter_code
_entity_poly.pdbx_strand_id
1 'polypeptide(L)'
;MLIKGILILLFIFSHEAQALCGSLNITNSPNSVSLNANINPKIQFNIYRTWSNGNCNYRVGVDRGSSSSYDRKLSNGAYVLDIDFSKNSSMNTILKDPANANNSNEYIDGRMSNRDTVNQHDFYTELTLDPNAPSGIYTDTFLIKAYLDFGIFLILSDTRNIQFTYQIPDQVSLSLVNTNAPFNPNDTTQDINFGSLYGGATRKMDVVVQSNSGYKIDITSTNNGKIKHIGHPSTIDYVFKANGQIKDLSASSSSPVTIATGTGNHPNDGFRVPLEFVIQSTVNKVSGEYKDYLTITVTSHL
;
A
#
# COMPACT_ATOMS: atom_id res chain seq x y z
N MET A 1 -45.68 72.81 -45.17
CA MET A 1 -44.65 72.84 -44.11
C MET A 1 -44.68 71.49 -43.43
N LEU A 2 -43.79 70.59 -43.84
CA LEU A 2 -43.82 69.14 -43.57
C LEU A 2 -43.20 68.83 -42.20
N ILE A 3 -43.94 68.16 -41.32
CA ILE A 3 -43.45 67.60 -40.05
C ILE A 3 -42.75 66.26 -40.37
N LYS A 4 -41.43 66.20 -40.19
CA LYS A 4 -40.65 64.96 -40.24
C LYS A 4 -40.79 64.23 -38.92
N GLY A 5 -41.56 63.14 -38.92
CA GLY A 5 -41.63 62.19 -37.81
C GLY A 5 -40.38 61.30 -37.77
N ILE A 6 -39.71 61.29 -36.61
CA ILE A 6 -38.63 60.37 -36.29
C ILE A 6 -39.28 59.08 -35.76
N LEU A 7 -39.12 57.99 -36.50
CA LEU A 7 -39.54 56.64 -36.11
C LEU A 7 -38.37 55.97 -35.38
N ILE A 8 -38.43 55.93 -34.04
CA ILE A 8 -37.47 55.19 -33.21
C ILE A 8 -37.88 53.71 -33.21
N LEU A 9 -37.09 52.88 -33.89
CA LEU A 9 -37.23 51.43 -33.90
C LEU A 9 -36.60 50.87 -32.60
N LEU A 10 -37.42 50.58 -31.58
CA LEU A 10 -37.01 49.79 -30.43
C LEU A 10 -36.83 48.32 -30.87
N PHE A 11 -35.59 47.88 -31.07
CA PHE A 11 -35.25 46.46 -31.07
C PHE A 11 -35.37 45.94 -29.64
N ILE A 12 -36.50 45.29 -29.37
CA ILE A 12 -36.73 44.51 -28.16
C ILE A 12 -35.80 43.30 -28.26
N PHE A 13 -34.61 43.38 -27.66
CA PHE A 13 -33.85 42.19 -27.33
C PHE A 13 -34.64 41.43 -26.27
N SER A 14 -35.46 40.47 -26.70
CA SER A 14 -35.98 39.42 -25.83
C SER A 14 -34.78 38.60 -25.33
N HIS A 15 -34.13 39.07 -24.27
CA HIS A 15 -33.28 38.24 -23.46
C HIS A 15 -34.22 37.17 -22.88
N GLU A 16 -34.15 35.96 -23.43
CA GLU A 16 -34.61 34.81 -22.67
C GLU A 16 -33.77 34.80 -21.39
N ALA A 17 -34.38 35.25 -20.30
CA ALA A 17 -33.84 35.07 -18.97
C ALA A 17 -33.78 33.56 -18.74
N GLN A 18 -32.63 32.96 -19.07
CA GLN A 18 -32.37 31.57 -18.71
C GLN A 18 -32.54 31.47 -17.20
N ALA A 19 -33.56 30.74 -16.81
CA ALA A 19 -33.98 30.63 -15.43
C ALA A 19 -32.80 30.10 -14.62
N LEU A 20 -32.35 30.89 -13.63
CA LEU A 20 -31.16 30.57 -12.84
C LEU A 20 -31.33 29.21 -12.17
N CYS A 21 -30.38 28.31 -12.43
CA CYS A 21 -30.32 27.04 -11.75
C CYS A 21 -30.09 27.22 -10.26
N GLY A 22 -30.88 26.51 -9.45
CA GLY A 22 -30.69 26.44 -8.00
C GLY A 22 -29.39 25.71 -7.63
N SER A 23 -29.05 25.71 -6.34
CA SER A 23 -27.86 25.00 -5.87
C SER A 23 -27.99 23.48 -6.01
N LEU A 24 -26.89 22.86 -6.39
CA LEU A 24 -26.66 21.41 -6.33
C LEU A 24 -25.98 21.07 -5.01
N ASN A 25 -26.29 19.89 -4.49
CA ASN A 25 -25.61 19.29 -3.35
C ASN A 25 -25.22 17.86 -3.69
N ILE A 26 -24.01 17.48 -3.36
CA ILE A 26 -23.55 16.09 -3.38
C ILE A 26 -23.99 15.46 -2.06
N THR A 27 -24.74 14.39 -2.15
CA THR A 27 -25.28 13.63 -1.01
C THR A 27 -24.99 12.14 -1.18
N ASN A 28 -25.12 11.36 -0.11
CA ASN A 28 -24.91 9.90 -0.14
C ASN A 28 -23.54 9.46 -0.69
N SER A 29 -22.51 10.32 -0.62
CA SER A 29 -21.13 9.95 -0.91
C SER A 29 -20.48 9.38 0.36
N PRO A 30 -19.65 8.32 0.26
CA PRO A 30 -18.92 7.83 1.42
C PRO A 30 -17.90 8.87 1.88
N ASN A 31 -17.71 9.01 3.19
CA ASN A 31 -16.65 9.87 3.74
C ASN A 31 -15.26 9.25 3.57
N SER A 32 -15.19 7.92 3.57
CA SER A 32 -13.95 7.17 3.36
C SER A 32 -14.21 5.86 2.61
N VAL A 33 -13.17 5.39 1.91
CA VAL A 33 -13.16 4.14 1.15
C VAL A 33 -11.88 3.38 1.49
N SER A 34 -12.02 2.16 1.98
CA SER A 34 -10.90 1.22 2.12
C SER A 34 -10.84 0.33 0.89
N LEU A 35 -9.66 0.26 0.28
CA LEU A 35 -9.38 -0.52 -0.93
C LEU A 35 -8.86 -1.93 -0.62
N ASN A 36 -8.78 -2.31 0.67
CA ASN A 36 -8.21 -3.59 1.09
C ASN A 36 -9.04 -4.81 0.65
N ALA A 37 -10.36 -4.67 0.60
CA ALA A 37 -11.26 -5.76 0.18
C ALA A 37 -11.49 -5.79 -1.34
N ASN A 38 -11.36 -4.63 -1.99
CA ASN A 38 -11.53 -4.47 -3.43
C ASN A 38 -10.69 -3.27 -3.85
N ILE A 39 -9.74 -3.46 -4.76
CA ILE A 39 -8.88 -2.40 -5.30
C ILE A 39 -9.58 -1.55 -6.36
N ASN A 40 -10.72 -2.04 -6.90
CA ASN A 40 -11.48 -1.40 -7.96
C ASN A 40 -12.97 -1.21 -7.60
N PRO A 41 -13.33 -0.61 -6.44
CA PRO A 41 -14.72 -0.42 -6.05
C PRO A 41 -15.45 0.56 -6.96
N LYS A 42 -16.76 0.36 -7.01
CA LYS A 42 -17.71 1.34 -7.53
C LYS A 42 -18.16 2.25 -6.40
N ILE A 43 -17.98 3.55 -6.56
CA ILE A 43 -18.36 4.58 -5.60
C ILE A 43 -19.64 5.25 -6.07
N GLN A 44 -20.68 5.18 -5.24
CA GLN A 44 -21.98 5.76 -5.55
C GLN A 44 -22.15 7.10 -4.81
N PHE A 45 -22.80 8.05 -5.46
CA PHE A 45 -23.19 9.32 -4.87
C PHE A 45 -24.42 9.89 -5.57
N ASN A 46 -25.03 10.88 -4.96
CA ASN A 46 -26.23 11.54 -5.46
C ASN A 46 -25.96 13.02 -5.70
N ILE A 47 -26.48 13.56 -6.80
CA ILE A 47 -26.66 15.00 -6.97
C ILE A 47 -28.11 15.32 -6.62
N TYR A 48 -28.30 16.25 -5.68
CA TYR A 48 -29.59 16.75 -5.24
C TYR A 48 -29.72 18.23 -5.58
N ARG A 49 -30.87 18.64 -6.14
CA ARG A 49 -31.18 20.03 -6.45
C ARG A 49 -32.20 20.59 -5.45
N THR A 50 -31.85 21.67 -4.77
CA THR A 50 -32.66 22.28 -3.69
C THR A 50 -33.72 23.28 -4.17
N TRP A 51 -33.48 23.94 -5.31
CA TRP A 51 -34.34 25.00 -5.84
C TRP A 51 -34.57 24.85 -7.35
N SER A 52 -35.79 25.11 -7.80
CA SER A 52 -36.19 25.02 -9.21
C SER A 52 -36.43 26.37 -9.87
N ASN A 53 -35.88 26.51 -11.06
CA ASN A 53 -36.25 27.45 -12.11
C ASN A 53 -35.66 26.87 -13.41
N GLY A 54 -36.49 26.25 -14.25
CA GLY A 54 -36.05 25.65 -15.52
C GLY A 54 -35.18 24.38 -15.41
N ASN A 55 -34.72 23.92 -16.59
CA ASN A 55 -33.82 22.77 -16.74
C ASN A 55 -32.40 23.14 -16.29
N CYS A 56 -31.78 22.26 -15.50
CA CYS A 56 -30.41 22.45 -15.04
C CYS A 56 -29.49 21.36 -15.51
N ASN A 57 -28.50 21.75 -16.29
CA ASN A 57 -27.38 20.91 -16.65
C ASN A 57 -26.31 21.06 -15.57
N TYR A 58 -25.60 19.97 -15.29
CA TYR A 58 -24.51 19.98 -14.33
C TYR A 58 -23.40 19.02 -14.76
N ARG A 59 -22.21 19.26 -14.21
CA ARG A 59 -21.04 18.42 -14.39
C ARG A 59 -20.45 18.06 -13.04
N VAL A 60 -19.95 16.85 -12.90
CA VAL A 60 -19.32 16.33 -11.70
C VAL A 60 -18.01 15.66 -12.06
N GLY A 61 -17.00 15.85 -11.24
CA GLY A 61 -15.77 15.11 -11.37
C GLY A 61 -14.98 15.08 -10.08
N VAL A 62 -13.80 14.46 -10.16
CA VAL A 62 -12.91 14.28 -9.03
C VAL A 62 -11.64 15.06 -9.29
N ASP A 63 -11.15 15.79 -8.30
CA ASP A 63 -9.92 16.57 -8.43
C ASP A 63 -8.65 15.69 -8.42
N ARG A 64 -7.49 16.30 -8.24
CA ARG A 64 -6.17 15.64 -8.28
C ARG A 64 -5.73 15.08 -6.93
N GLY A 65 -6.50 15.29 -5.86
CA GLY A 65 -6.05 15.04 -4.49
C GLY A 65 -4.79 15.85 -4.18
N SER A 66 -3.79 15.20 -3.58
CA SER A 66 -2.48 15.78 -3.30
C SER A 66 -1.55 15.90 -4.53
N SER A 67 -1.88 15.23 -5.65
CA SER A 67 -1.06 15.25 -6.87
C SER A 67 -1.13 16.59 -7.61
N SER A 68 -0.08 16.92 -8.37
CA SER A 68 -0.05 18.10 -9.26
C SER A 68 -0.74 17.87 -10.60
N SER A 69 -0.89 16.61 -11.02
CA SER A 69 -1.58 16.16 -12.24
C SER A 69 -2.71 15.19 -11.92
N TYR A 70 -3.36 14.65 -12.94
CA TYR A 70 -4.34 13.56 -12.77
C TYR A 70 -3.71 12.18 -12.63
N ASP A 71 -2.38 12.10 -12.51
CA ASP A 71 -1.65 10.90 -12.06
C ASP A 71 -1.74 10.87 -10.52
N ARG A 72 -2.90 10.45 -10.02
CA ARG A 72 -3.24 10.54 -8.60
C ARG A 72 -2.57 9.43 -7.82
N LYS A 73 -2.33 9.70 -6.54
CA LYS A 73 -1.53 8.82 -5.68
C LYS A 73 -2.16 8.67 -4.32
N LEU A 74 -2.07 7.47 -3.75
CA LEU A 74 -2.13 7.28 -2.30
C LEU A 74 -0.71 7.32 -1.78
N SER A 75 -0.47 7.98 -0.64
CA SER A 75 0.89 8.17 -0.13
C SER A 75 1.07 7.60 1.28
N ASN A 76 2.26 7.06 1.52
CA ASN A 76 2.77 6.60 2.81
C ASN A 76 4.20 7.18 2.96
N GLY A 77 4.29 8.39 3.52
CA GLY A 77 5.55 9.13 3.56
C GLY A 77 6.06 9.45 2.14
N ALA A 78 7.24 8.95 1.79
CA ALA A 78 7.84 9.12 0.46
C ALA A 78 7.37 8.08 -0.57
N TYR A 79 6.65 7.04 -0.14
CA TYR A 79 6.17 5.96 -1.00
C TYR A 79 4.76 6.26 -1.50
N VAL A 80 4.46 5.80 -2.71
CA VAL A 80 3.18 6.07 -3.37
C VAL A 80 2.63 4.83 -4.04
N LEU A 81 1.31 4.76 -4.15
CA LEU A 81 0.58 3.83 -5.01
C LEU A 81 -0.28 4.66 -5.96
N ASP A 82 -0.28 4.31 -7.24
CA ASP A 82 -1.08 5.03 -8.23
C ASP A 82 -2.55 4.61 -8.12
N ILE A 83 -3.43 5.61 -8.12
CA ILE A 83 -4.89 5.41 -8.09
C ILE A 83 -5.52 6.23 -9.20
N ASP A 84 -6.51 5.67 -9.88
CA ASP A 84 -7.27 6.38 -10.90
C ASP A 84 -8.77 6.25 -10.71
N PHE A 85 -9.49 7.18 -11.34
CA PHE A 85 -10.96 7.21 -11.32
C PHE A 85 -11.50 7.26 -12.74
N SER A 86 -12.58 6.53 -13.01
CA SER A 86 -13.26 6.56 -14.31
C SER A 86 -14.77 6.54 -14.15
N LYS A 87 -15.48 6.98 -15.18
CA LYS A 87 -16.95 6.90 -15.26
C LYS A 87 -17.45 5.46 -15.35
N ASN A 88 -16.63 4.55 -15.85
CA ASN A 88 -17.01 3.19 -16.15
C ASN A 88 -15.94 2.21 -15.65
N SER A 89 -16.33 0.95 -15.49
CA SER A 89 -15.46 -0.10 -14.99
C SER A 89 -14.34 -0.51 -15.95
N SER A 90 -14.34 -0.02 -17.20
CA SER A 90 -13.30 -0.32 -18.18
C SER A 90 -12.09 0.61 -18.08
N MET A 91 -12.13 1.64 -17.24
CA MET A 91 -11.02 2.57 -16.97
C MET A 91 -10.43 3.27 -18.22
N ASN A 92 -11.15 3.28 -19.34
CA ASN A 92 -10.69 3.84 -20.62
C ASN A 92 -10.52 5.36 -20.63
N THR A 93 -11.07 6.06 -19.65
CA THR A 93 -10.96 7.53 -19.57
C THR A 93 -10.91 7.97 -18.12
N ILE A 94 -9.88 8.75 -17.79
CA ILE A 94 -9.70 9.30 -16.46
C ILE A 94 -10.74 10.40 -16.22
N LEU A 95 -11.52 10.22 -15.16
CA LEU A 95 -12.42 11.22 -14.63
C LEU A 95 -11.59 12.36 -14.03
N LYS A 96 -11.94 13.60 -14.32
CA LYS A 96 -11.25 14.83 -13.94
C LYS A 96 -12.22 15.85 -13.35
N ASP A 97 -11.71 16.85 -12.67
CA ASP A 97 -12.47 18.06 -12.33
C ASP A 97 -13.01 18.66 -13.64
N PRO A 98 -14.32 18.95 -13.76
CA PRO A 98 -14.91 19.56 -14.95
C PRO A 98 -14.20 20.86 -15.39
N ALA A 99 -13.63 21.62 -14.45
CA ALA A 99 -12.87 22.84 -14.75
C ALA A 99 -11.51 22.57 -15.42
N ASN A 100 -11.06 21.31 -15.47
CA ASN A 100 -9.79 20.90 -16.09
C ASN A 100 -9.98 19.82 -17.17
N ALA A 101 -11.21 19.43 -17.46
CA ALA A 101 -11.51 18.44 -18.46
C ALA A 101 -11.36 19.02 -19.88
N ASN A 102 -10.79 18.23 -20.79
CA ASN A 102 -10.61 18.57 -22.19
C ASN A 102 -11.76 18.09 -23.08
N ASN A 103 -12.52 17.08 -22.62
CA ASN A 103 -13.64 16.51 -23.35
C ASN A 103 -14.74 15.98 -22.40
N SER A 104 -15.91 15.67 -22.95
CA SER A 104 -17.07 15.22 -22.17
C SER A 104 -16.95 13.84 -21.55
N ASN A 105 -15.98 13.01 -21.96
CA ASN A 105 -15.77 11.69 -21.35
C ASN A 105 -15.01 11.77 -20.02
N GLU A 106 -14.43 12.94 -19.69
CA GLU A 106 -13.61 13.15 -18.49
C GLU A 106 -14.41 13.72 -17.30
N TYR A 107 -15.72 13.97 -17.40
CA TYR A 107 -16.57 14.39 -16.26
C TYR A 107 -17.97 13.83 -16.38
N ILE A 108 -18.59 13.43 -15.27
CA ILE A 108 -19.99 12.96 -15.27
C ILE A 108 -20.90 14.15 -15.53
N ASP A 109 -21.80 14.04 -16.51
CA ASP A 109 -22.79 15.07 -16.82
C ASP A 109 -24.21 14.60 -16.50
N GLY A 110 -25.10 15.55 -16.30
CA GLY A 110 -26.51 15.23 -16.18
C GLY A 110 -27.40 16.44 -16.25
N ARG A 111 -28.70 16.17 -16.26
CA ARG A 111 -29.74 17.19 -16.36
C ARG A 111 -30.86 16.91 -15.38
N MET A 112 -31.40 17.97 -14.78
CA MET A 112 -32.56 17.94 -13.89
C MET A 112 -33.61 18.94 -14.37
N SER A 113 -34.81 18.47 -14.65
CA SER A 113 -35.94 19.31 -15.07
C SER A 113 -36.78 19.83 -13.90
N ASN A 114 -36.87 19.05 -12.81
CA ASN A 114 -37.75 19.33 -11.68
C ASN A 114 -36.97 19.74 -10.42
N ARG A 115 -37.70 20.29 -9.44
CA ARG A 115 -37.20 20.53 -8.07
C ARG A 115 -37.08 19.21 -7.32
N ASP A 116 -36.20 19.18 -6.31
CA ASP A 116 -36.10 18.09 -5.33
C ASP A 116 -35.87 16.72 -5.99
N THR A 117 -35.26 16.72 -7.18
CA THR A 117 -34.85 15.53 -7.90
C THR A 117 -33.47 15.10 -7.47
N VAL A 118 -33.30 13.79 -7.38
CA VAL A 118 -32.02 13.13 -7.16
C VAL A 118 -31.62 12.42 -8.44
N ASN A 119 -30.42 12.72 -8.94
CA ASN A 119 -29.77 11.88 -9.94
C ASN A 119 -28.65 11.10 -9.24
N GLN A 120 -28.74 9.78 -9.28
CA GLN A 120 -27.69 8.90 -8.77
C GLN A 120 -26.61 8.72 -9.83
N HIS A 121 -25.35 8.77 -9.39
CA HIS A 121 -24.16 8.56 -10.22
C HIS A 121 -23.20 7.61 -9.52
N ASP A 122 -22.39 6.98 -10.35
CA ASP A 122 -21.29 6.15 -9.90
C ASP A 122 -20.00 6.58 -10.59
N PHE A 123 -18.86 6.40 -9.92
CA PHE A 123 -17.56 6.30 -10.56
C PHE A 123 -16.84 5.05 -10.08
N TYR A 124 -15.86 4.61 -10.84
CA TYR A 124 -15.05 3.43 -10.57
C TYR A 124 -13.64 3.87 -10.23
N THR A 125 -13.00 3.14 -9.34
CA THR A 125 -11.60 3.38 -9.00
C THR A 125 -10.74 2.25 -9.50
N GLU A 126 -9.45 2.50 -9.66
CA GLU A 126 -8.44 1.48 -9.90
C GLU A 126 -7.19 1.81 -9.11
N LEU A 127 -6.75 0.90 -8.24
CA LEU A 127 -5.49 1.02 -7.52
C LEU A 127 -4.46 0.09 -8.15
N THR A 128 -3.34 0.65 -8.59
CA THR A 128 -2.21 -0.14 -9.10
C THR A 128 -1.31 -0.51 -7.94
N LEU A 129 -1.14 -1.82 -7.71
CA LEU A 129 -0.26 -2.34 -6.66
C LEU A 129 1.18 -2.44 -7.16
N ASP A 130 2.12 -1.93 -6.36
CA ASP A 130 3.55 -2.20 -6.55
C ASP A 130 3.95 -3.39 -5.66
N PRO A 131 4.46 -4.50 -6.23
CA PRO A 131 4.90 -5.67 -5.46
C PRO A 131 6.07 -5.35 -4.51
N ASN A 132 6.76 -4.22 -4.72
CA ASN A 132 7.85 -3.73 -3.88
C ASN A 132 7.45 -2.51 -3.04
N ALA A 133 6.15 -2.22 -2.92
CA ALA A 133 5.74 -1.17 -2.01
C ALA A 133 5.97 -1.63 -0.55
N PRO A 134 6.59 -0.79 0.30
CA PRO A 134 6.74 -1.08 1.71
C PRO A 134 5.40 -1.28 2.42
N SER A 135 5.42 -1.96 3.55
CA SER A 135 4.22 -2.06 4.38
C SER A 135 3.78 -0.70 4.93
N GLY A 136 2.49 -0.61 5.26
CA GLY A 136 1.90 0.56 5.88
C GLY A 136 0.60 1.01 5.23
N ILE A 137 0.08 2.15 5.70
CA ILE A 137 -1.19 2.72 5.26
C ILE A 137 -0.90 3.81 4.25
N TYR A 138 -1.38 3.60 3.03
CA TYR A 138 -1.36 4.58 1.95
C TYR A 138 -2.69 5.31 1.93
N THR A 139 -2.66 6.64 1.94
CA THR A 139 -3.88 7.45 1.96
C THR A 139 -3.76 8.72 1.13
N ASP A 140 -4.90 9.19 0.63
CA ASP A 140 -5.09 10.56 0.14
C ASP A 140 -6.57 10.95 0.28
N THR A 141 -6.86 12.24 0.20
CA THR A 141 -8.22 12.78 0.17
C THR A 141 -8.49 13.43 -1.18
N PHE A 142 -9.53 12.96 -1.85
CA PHE A 142 -9.98 13.51 -3.13
C PHE A 142 -11.27 14.28 -2.95
N LEU A 143 -11.48 15.30 -3.78
CA LEU A 143 -12.68 16.10 -3.77
C LEU A 143 -13.57 15.74 -4.96
N ILE A 144 -14.80 15.28 -4.69
CA ILE A 144 -15.88 15.29 -5.67
C ILE A 144 -16.39 16.72 -5.74
N LYS A 145 -16.43 17.29 -6.95
CA LYS A 145 -16.90 18.65 -7.20
C LYS A 145 -18.05 18.64 -8.19
N ALA A 146 -19.14 19.30 -7.83
CA ALA A 146 -20.31 19.47 -8.67
C ALA A 146 -20.41 20.93 -9.16
N TYR A 147 -20.57 21.10 -10.46
CA TYR A 147 -20.67 22.39 -11.12
C TYR A 147 -22.03 22.53 -11.81
N LEU A 148 -22.62 23.71 -11.71
CA LEU A 148 -23.68 24.14 -12.61
C LEU A 148 -23.08 24.46 -13.99
N ASP A 149 -23.73 23.97 -15.04
CA ASP A 149 -23.26 24.12 -16.43
C ASP A 149 -24.17 25.07 -17.23
N PHE A 150 -23.60 26.21 -17.62
CA PHE A 150 -24.26 27.23 -18.44
C PHE A 150 -23.71 27.26 -19.88
N GLY A 151 -23.11 26.16 -20.34
CA GLY A 151 -22.55 26.00 -21.67
C GLY A 151 -21.15 26.58 -21.80
N ILE A 152 -21.00 27.90 -21.61
CA ILE A 152 -19.73 28.62 -21.79
C ILE A 152 -18.93 28.83 -20.48
N PHE A 153 -19.56 28.63 -19.32
CA PHE A 153 -18.89 28.69 -18.02
C PHE A 153 -19.48 27.70 -17.04
N LEU A 154 -18.68 27.36 -16.02
CA LEU A 154 -19.05 26.45 -14.93
C LEU A 154 -19.03 27.22 -13.61
N ILE A 155 -20.03 26.99 -12.75
CA ILE A 155 -20.07 27.54 -11.39
C ILE A 155 -19.98 26.37 -10.41
N LEU A 156 -18.94 26.34 -9.58
CA LEU A 156 -18.81 25.35 -8.51
C LEU A 156 -19.98 25.52 -7.53
N SER A 157 -20.74 24.45 -7.33
CA SER A 157 -21.94 24.46 -6.48
C SER A 157 -21.75 23.70 -5.18
N ASP A 158 -21.07 22.56 -5.19
CA ASP A 158 -20.77 21.78 -3.98
C ASP A 158 -19.47 21.01 -4.12
N THR A 159 -18.88 20.65 -2.98
CA THR A 159 -17.66 19.86 -2.87
C THR A 159 -17.76 18.88 -1.70
N ARG A 160 -17.36 17.63 -1.93
CA ARG A 160 -17.29 16.58 -0.89
C ARG A 160 -15.93 15.91 -0.91
N ASN A 161 -15.35 15.76 0.27
CA ASN A 161 -14.13 15.01 0.49
C ASN A 161 -14.43 13.51 0.61
N ILE A 162 -13.60 12.69 -0.01
CA ILE A 162 -13.56 11.25 0.20
C ILE A 162 -12.12 10.87 0.47
N GLN A 163 -11.87 10.29 1.64
CA GLN A 163 -10.57 9.72 1.97
C GLN A 163 -10.45 8.30 1.41
N PHE A 164 -9.43 8.04 0.60
CA PHE A 164 -9.10 6.69 0.17
C PHE A 164 -7.94 6.14 0.99
N THR A 165 -8.01 4.86 1.33
CA THR A 165 -7.00 4.16 2.12
C THR A 165 -6.73 2.78 1.55
N TYR A 166 -5.46 2.38 1.57
CA TYR A 166 -5.04 1.00 1.30
C TYR A 166 -3.92 0.62 2.27
N GLN A 167 -4.10 -0.48 2.99
CA GLN A 167 -3.07 -1.02 3.88
C GLN A 167 -2.31 -2.14 3.18
N ILE A 168 -1.00 -1.96 2.99
CA ILE A 168 -0.10 -3.06 2.64
C ILE A 168 0.30 -3.75 3.95
N PRO A 169 -0.05 -5.04 4.13
CA PRO A 169 0.35 -5.77 5.33
C PRO A 169 1.85 -6.01 5.35
N ASP A 170 2.40 -6.16 6.55
CA ASP A 170 3.76 -6.67 6.72
C ASP A 170 3.86 -8.11 6.23
N GLN A 171 4.91 -8.37 5.46
CA GLN A 171 5.24 -9.67 4.92
C GLN A 171 6.72 -9.93 5.16
N VAL A 172 7.02 -11.12 5.70
CA VAL A 172 8.38 -11.58 5.86
C VAL A 172 8.48 -13.05 5.53
N SER A 173 9.57 -13.43 4.88
CA SER A 173 9.91 -14.81 4.53
C SER A 173 11.38 -15.06 4.84
N LEU A 174 11.69 -16.27 5.31
CA LEU A 174 13.04 -16.70 5.63
C LEU A 174 13.39 -17.94 4.82
N SER A 175 14.65 -18.00 4.41
CA SER A 175 15.28 -19.17 3.84
C SER A 175 16.59 -19.46 4.58
N LEU A 176 16.84 -20.74 4.85
CA LEU A 176 18.09 -21.25 5.41
C LEU A 176 18.83 -21.95 4.28
N VAL A 177 19.99 -21.43 3.87
CA VAL A 177 20.65 -21.92 2.65
C VAL A 177 22.14 -22.14 2.85
N ASN A 178 22.75 -22.92 1.95
CA ASN A 178 24.20 -22.98 1.86
C ASN A 178 24.80 -21.58 1.65
N THR A 179 26.05 -21.41 2.06
CA THR A 179 26.75 -20.12 1.92
C THR A 179 26.68 -19.62 0.47
N ASN A 180 26.21 -18.38 0.28
CA ASN A 180 25.99 -17.69 -1.00
C ASN A 180 24.94 -18.31 -1.94
N ALA A 181 24.18 -19.32 -1.53
CA ALA A 181 23.07 -19.83 -2.33
C ALA A 181 21.90 -18.82 -2.38
N PRO A 182 21.10 -18.81 -3.48
CA PRO A 182 19.97 -17.89 -3.62
C PRO A 182 18.86 -18.19 -2.60
N PHE A 183 18.00 -17.21 -2.35
CA PHE A 183 16.80 -17.41 -1.55
C PHE A 183 15.92 -18.52 -2.15
N ASN A 184 15.50 -19.46 -1.31
CA ASN A 184 14.53 -20.49 -1.68
C ASN A 184 13.41 -20.56 -0.63
N PRO A 185 12.17 -20.18 -0.96
CA PRO A 185 11.07 -20.14 0.01
C PRO A 185 10.72 -21.52 0.60
N ASN A 186 11.17 -22.61 -0.03
CA ASN A 186 10.96 -23.97 0.45
C ASN A 186 12.10 -24.49 1.33
N ASP A 187 13.25 -23.79 1.37
CA ASP A 187 14.41 -24.17 2.16
C ASP A 187 14.37 -23.47 3.52
N THR A 188 13.64 -24.08 4.46
CA THR A 188 13.42 -23.52 5.82
C THR A 188 14.12 -24.35 6.91
N THR A 189 14.90 -25.36 6.51
CA THR A 189 15.60 -26.29 7.40
C THR A 189 16.98 -26.60 6.83
N GLN A 190 18.01 -26.60 7.68
CA GLN A 190 19.38 -26.94 7.28
C GLN A 190 20.01 -27.90 8.29
N ASP A 191 20.70 -28.91 7.78
CA ASP A 191 21.47 -29.87 8.58
C ASP A 191 22.97 -29.59 8.46
N ILE A 192 23.57 -29.08 9.53
CA ILE A 192 25.00 -28.79 9.58
C ILE A 192 25.76 -30.01 10.12
N ASN A 193 26.33 -30.80 9.22
CA ASN A 193 27.11 -31.96 9.60
C ASN A 193 28.62 -31.64 9.66
N PHE A 194 29.21 -31.82 10.84
CA PHE A 194 30.66 -31.70 11.04
C PHE A 194 31.43 -32.98 10.73
N GLY A 195 30.76 -34.13 10.62
CA GLY A 195 31.40 -35.44 10.57
C GLY A 195 32.12 -35.73 11.89
N SER A 196 33.39 -36.14 11.81
CA SER A 196 34.23 -36.31 12.99
C SER A 196 34.53 -34.95 13.66
N LEU A 197 34.19 -34.83 14.93
CA LEU A 197 34.38 -33.60 15.70
C LEU A 197 35.84 -33.44 16.16
N TYR A 198 36.41 -32.27 15.89
CA TYR A 198 37.69 -31.83 16.44
C TYR A 198 37.64 -30.34 16.74
N GLY A 199 38.43 -29.89 17.72
CA GLY A 199 38.48 -28.48 18.09
C GLY A 199 38.89 -27.58 16.91
N GLY A 200 38.16 -26.49 16.71
CA GLY A 200 38.36 -25.55 15.60
C GLY A 200 37.62 -25.94 14.31
N ALA A 201 36.98 -27.11 14.24
CA ALA A 201 36.17 -27.46 13.09
C ALA A 201 35.08 -26.40 12.85
N THR A 202 34.97 -25.91 11.61
CA THR A 202 34.10 -24.79 11.25
C THR A 202 33.12 -25.18 10.16
N ARG A 203 31.87 -24.72 10.28
CA ARG A 203 30.83 -24.82 9.24
C ARG A 203 30.08 -23.50 9.12
N LYS A 204 29.53 -23.26 7.92
CA LYS A 204 28.86 -22.02 7.56
C LYS A 204 27.58 -22.30 6.77
N MET A 205 26.60 -21.44 6.96
CA MET A 205 25.36 -21.36 6.18
C MET A 205 24.89 -19.92 6.23
N ASP A 206 23.90 -19.57 5.43
CA ASP A 206 23.30 -18.25 5.47
C ASP A 206 21.83 -18.32 5.84
N VAL A 207 21.37 -17.31 6.55
CA VAL A 207 19.95 -16.96 6.64
C VAL A 207 19.69 -15.86 5.62
N VAL A 208 18.67 -16.03 4.79
CA VAL A 208 18.24 -15.00 3.83
C VAL A 208 16.81 -14.60 4.15
N VAL A 209 16.57 -13.31 4.34
CA VAL A 209 15.26 -12.75 4.70
C VAL A 209 14.75 -11.84 3.60
N GLN A 210 13.56 -12.13 3.08
CA GLN A 210 12.79 -11.19 2.25
C GLN A 210 11.73 -10.55 3.13
N SER A 211 11.62 -9.22 3.10
CA SER A 211 10.64 -8.49 3.94
C SER A 211 10.21 -7.19 3.28
N ASN A 212 8.94 -6.83 3.32
CA ASN A 212 8.48 -5.50 2.90
C ASN A 212 8.48 -4.46 4.03
N SER A 213 8.93 -4.85 5.22
CA SER A 213 9.00 -4.03 6.41
C SER A 213 10.25 -4.30 7.24
N GLY A 214 10.44 -3.51 8.31
CA GLY A 214 11.51 -3.78 9.27
C GLY A 214 11.36 -5.16 9.92
N TYR A 215 12.48 -5.84 10.15
CA TYR A 215 12.49 -7.20 10.67
C TYR A 215 13.56 -7.40 11.76
N LYS A 216 13.32 -8.41 12.60
CA LYS A 216 14.25 -8.92 13.60
C LYS A 216 14.42 -10.43 13.42
N ILE A 217 15.66 -10.90 13.53
CA ILE A 217 16.01 -12.32 13.51
C ILE A 217 16.53 -12.72 14.88
N ASP A 218 15.84 -13.66 15.51
CA ASP A 218 16.21 -14.26 16.79
C ASP A 218 16.61 -15.74 16.60
N ILE A 219 17.50 -16.22 17.45
CA ILE A 219 17.91 -17.63 17.48
C ILE A 219 17.79 -18.21 18.90
N THR A 220 17.38 -19.47 18.99
CA THR A 220 17.38 -20.26 20.23
C THR A 220 18.09 -21.59 20.01
N SER A 221 18.94 -22.00 20.95
CA SER A 221 19.56 -23.33 21.00
C SER A 221 18.89 -24.18 22.07
N THR A 222 18.52 -25.42 21.74
CA THR A 222 17.97 -26.35 22.73
C THR A 222 18.94 -26.69 23.87
N ASN A 223 20.25 -26.59 23.60
CA ASN A 223 21.30 -26.92 24.55
C ASN A 223 22.20 -25.71 24.86
N ASN A 224 21.70 -24.50 24.66
CA ASN A 224 22.36 -23.24 25.03
C ASN A 224 23.79 -23.07 24.47
N GLY A 225 23.98 -23.30 23.17
CA GLY A 225 25.29 -23.14 22.52
C GLY A 225 26.21 -24.35 22.66
N LYS A 226 25.63 -25.54 22.86
CA LYS A 226 26.38 -26.78 23.05
C LYS A 226 25.75 -27.89 22.23
N ILE A 227 26.56 -28.74 21.61
CA ILE A 227 26.07 -30.03 21.11
C ILE A 227 26.10 -31.05 22.26
N LYS A 228 25.03 -31.84 22.41
CA LYS A 228 24.85 -32.80 23.49
C LYS A 228 24.89 -34.23 22.97
N HIS A 229 25.60 -35.10 23.69
CA HIS A 229 25.72 -36.51 23.31
C HIS A 229 24.35 -37.22 23.37
N ILE A 230 24.08 -38.07 22.38
CA ILE A 230 22.89 -38.92 22.35
C ILE A 230 23.08 -40.08 23.36
N GLY A 231 22.47 -39.98 24.53
CA GLY A 231 22.50 -41.04 25.56
C GLY A 231 23.54 -40.88 26.68
N HIS A 232 24.26 -39.75 26.74
CA HIS A 232 25.18 -39.45 27.86
C HIS A 232 25.08 -37.96 28.22
N PRO A 233 25.27 -37.53 29.48
CA PRO A 233 25.26 -36.11 29.86
C PRO A 233 26.49 -35.30 29.34
N SER A 234 27.25 -35.83 28.39
CA SER A 234 28.42 -35.14 27.81
C SER A 234 27.98 -34.05 26.85
N THR A 235 28.63 -32.89 26.88
CA THR A 235 28.40 -31.78 25.95
C THR A 235 29.72 -31.26 25.39
N ILE A 236 29.66 -30.67 24.20
CA ILE A 236 30.76 -29.96 23.54
C ILE A 236 30.26 -28.55 23.21
N ASP A 237 30.96 -27.53 23.67
CA ASP A 237 30.61 -26.15 23.39
C ASP A 237 30.93 -25.81 21.92
N TYR A 238 30.18 -24.89 21.32
CA TYR A 238 30.54 -24.28 20.05
C TYR A 238 30.45 -22.75 20.14
N VAL A 239 31.28 -22.06 19.38
CA VAL A 239 31.16 -20.62 19.17
C VAL A 239 30.24 -20.40 17.98
N PHE A 240 29.17 -19.65 18.22
CA PHE A 240 28.25 -19.20 17.19
C PHE A 240 28.57 -17.76 16.80
N LYS A 241 28.61 -17.49 15.49
CA LYS A 241 28.74 -16.14 14.95
C LYS A 241 27.65 -15.85 13.94
N ALA A 242 27.18 -14.61 13.95
CA ALA A 242 26.32 -14.05 12.92
C ALA A 242 26.97 -12.76 12.41
N ASN A 243 27.08 -12.60 11.07
CA ASN A 243 27.81 -11.48 10.45
C ASN A 243 29.25 -11.32 11.01
N GLY A 244 29.91 -12.45 11.30
CA GLY A 244 31.27 -12.48 11.86
C GLY A 244 31.36 -12.11 13.35
N GLN A 245 30.28 -11.67 13.99
CA GLN A 245 30.24 -11.33 15.41
C GLN A 245 29.83 -12.52 16.27
N ILE A 246 30.54 -12.76 17.37
CA ILE A 246 30.19 -13.80 18.34
C ILE A 246 28.84 -13.44 18.99
N LYS A 247 27.94 -14.41 19.05
CA LYS A 247 26.63 -14.30 19.70
C LYS A 247 26.55 -15.37 20.79
N ASP A 248 26.41 -14.93 22.03
CA ASP A 248 26.34 -15.85 23.17
C ASP A 248 24.98 -16.56 23.21
N LEU A 249 25.00 -17.89 23.15
CA LEU A 249 23.81 -18.73 23.18
C LEU A 249 23.57 -19.39 24.55
N SER A 250 24.37 -19.07 25.58
CA SER A 250 24.39 -19.73 26.89
C SER A 250 23.06 -19.73 27.67
N ALA A 251 22.13 -18.84 27.32
CA ALA A 251 20.77 -18.80 27.89
C ALA A 251 19.67 -18.75 26.81
N SER A 252 20.02 -19.07 25.56
CA SER A 252 19.14 -18.86 24.40
C SER A 252 17.91 -19.76 24.36
N SER A 253 17.90 -20.89 25.10
CA SER A 253 16.70 -21.75 25.24
C SER A 253 15.53 -21.06 25.95
N SER A 254 15.81 -20.15 26.88
CA SER A 254 14.80 -19.40 27.64
C SER A 254 14.68 -17.93 27.21
N SER A 255 15.73 -17.37 26.62
CA SER A 255 15.77 -15.98 26.17
C SER A 255 16.41 -15.91 24.79
N PRO A 256 15.60 -15.86 23.71
CA PRO A 256 16.10 -15.79 22.34
C PRO A 256 17.13 -14.69 22.15
N VAL A 257 18.14 -14.95 21.30
CA VAL A 257 19.24 -14.03 21.05
C VAL A 257 19.06 -13.38 19.69
N THR A 258 19.01 -12.05 19.66
CA THR A 258 18.91 -11.31 18.39
C THR A 258 20.22 -11.35 17.62
N ILE A 259 20.17 -11.91 16.41
CA ILE A 259 21.34 -12.07 15.55
C ILE A 259 21.42 -11.00 14.47
N ALA A 260 20.28 -10.46 14.03
CA ALA A 260 20.22 -9.36 13.07
C ALA A 260 18.90 -8.60 13.18
N THR A 261 18.94 -7.34 12.73
CA THR A 261 17.77 -6.49 12.50
C THR A 261 17.97 -5.76 11.18
N GLY A 262 16.89 -5.49 10.45
CA GLY A 262 16.92 -4.65 9.27
C GLY A 262 15.74 -3.70 9.23
N THR A 263 15.93 -2.57 8.55
CA THR A 263 14.87 -1.61 8.25
C THR A 263 14.58 -1.62 6.76
N GLY A 264 13.38 -1.16 6.38
CA GLY A 264 12.99 -0.98 4.99
C GLY A 264 12.57 -2.26 4.25
N ASN A 265 12.46 -2.14 2.93
CA ASN A 265 11.98 -3.19 2.03
C ASN A 265 13.14 -3.95 1.37
N HIS A 266 13.11 -5.29 1.45
CA HIS A 266 14.07 -6.25 0.92
C HIS A 266 13.34 -7.35 0.10
N PRO A 267 12.69 -7.04 -1.04
CA PRO A 267 11.78 -7.96 -1.73
C PRO A 267 12.49 -8.93 -2.70
N ASN A 268 13.72 -8.62 -3.14
CA ASN A 268 14.48 -9.37 -4.15
C ASN A 268 15.37 -10.45 -3.51
N ASP A 269 16.70 -10.43 -3.69
CA ASP A 269 17.64 -11.43 -3.15
C ASP A 269 17.66 -11.55 -1.62
N GLY A 270 16.86 -10.72 -0.95
CA GLY A 270 16.72 -10.64 0.49
C GLY A 270 17.96 -10.06 1.16
N PHE A 271 17.86 -9.88 2.46
CA PHE A 271 19.01 -9.58 3.30
C PHE A 271 19.65 -10.87 3.79
N ARG A 272 20.98 -10.95 3.67
CA ARG A 272 21.76 -12.12 4.04
C ARG A 272 22.45 -11.94 5.39
N VAL A 273 22.33 -12.95 6.25
CA VAL A 273 23.05 -13.05 7.52
C VAL A 273 23.89 -14.33 7.51
N PRO A 274 25.20 -14.23 7.22
CA PRO A 274 26.09 -15.37 7.30
C PRO A 274 26.23 -15.87 8.73
N LEU A 275 26.04 -17.17 8.91
CA LEU A 275 26.20 -17.89 10.17
C LEU A 275 27.46 -18.73 10.14
N GLU A 276 28.19 -18.76 11.25
CA GLU A 276 29.38 -19.59 11.43
C GLU A 276 29.32 -20.32 12.77
N PHE A 277 29.69 -21.60 12.73
CA PHE A 277 29.70 -22.51 13.87
C PHE A 277 31.11 -23.07 14.02
N VAL A 278 31.74 -22.89 15.18
CA VAL A 278 33.10 -23.35 15.47
C VAL A 278 33.11 -24.25 16.69
N ILE A 279 33.41 -25.53 16.49
CA ILE A 279 33.48 -26.54 17.55
C ILE A 279 34.65 -26.20 18.50
N GLN A 280 34.38 -26.18 19.80
CA GLN A 280 35.42 -26.00 20.81
C GLN A 280 36.14 -27.33 21.12
N SER A 281 36.95 -27.36 22.18
CA SER A 281 37.73 -28.54 22.53
C SER A 281 36.89 -29.81 22.68
N THR A 282 37.31 -30.87 22.01
CA THR A 282 36.73 -32.23 22.11
C THR A 282 37.52 -33.14 23.04
N VAL A 283 38.53 -32.61 23.74
CA VAL A 283 39.38 -33.37 24.68
C VAL A 283 38.53 -33.89 25.85
N ASN A 284 38.75 -35.15 26.24
CA ASN A 284 38.05 -35.85 27.32
C ASN A 284 36.52 -35.94 27.13
N LYS A 285 36.05 -35.94 25.87
CA LYS A 285 34.64 -36.14 25.53
C LYS A 285 34.40 -37.59 25.15
N VAL A 286 33.24 -38.11 25.55
CA VAL A 286 32.84 -39.49 25.24
C VAL A 286 32.62 -39.63 23.74
N SER A 287 33.03 -40.76 23.16
CA SER A 287 32.79 -41.09 21.76
C SER A 287 31.30 -41.32 21.49
N GLY A 288 30.79 -40.75 20.41
CA GLY A 288 29.42 -40.96 19.95
C GLY A 288 28.88 -39.75 19.19
N GLU A 289 27.58 -39.78 18.91
CA GLU A 289 26.90 -38.71 18.21
C GLU A 289 26.52 -37.58 19.17
N TYR A 290 26.74 -36.34 18.75
CA TYR A 290 26.35 -35.13 19.47
C TYR A 290 25.43 -34.30 18.59
N LYS A 291 24.38 -33.73 19.17
CA LYS A 291 23.40 -32.93 18.45
C LYS A 291 22.97 -31.70 19.24
N ASP A 292 22.62 -30.65 18.52
CA ASP A 292 21.83 -29.54 19.01
C ASP A 292 20.77 -29.18 17.97
N TYR A 293 19.68 -28.55 18.40
CA TYR A 293 18.68 -27.98 17.51
C TYR A 293 18.64 -26.47 17.71
N LEU A 294 18.69 -25.77 16.60
CA LEU A 294 18.59 -24.32 16.56
C LEU A 294 17.28 -23.94 15.89
N THR A 295 16.55 -23.03 16.50
CA THR A 295 15.36 -22.42 15.90
C THR A 295 15.66 -20.97 15.60
N ILE A 296 15.50 -20.59 14.33
CA ILE A 296 15.66 -19.21 13.87
C ILE A 296 14.25 -18.67 13.63
N THR A 297 13.92 -17.57 14.29
CA THR A 297 12.62 -16.90 14.16
C THR A 297 12.84 -15.54 13.52
N VAL A 298 12.03 -15.21 12.52
CA VAL A 298 11.97 -13.87 11.96
C VAL A 298 10.63 -13.26 12.31
N THR A 299 10.65 -12.01 12.74
CA THR A 299 9.46 -11.23 13.07
C THR A 299 9.51 -9.93 12.27
N SER A 300 8.43 -9.62 11.56
CA SER A 300 8.18 -8.31 10.95
C SER A 300 7.56 -7.35 11.98
N HIS A 301 7.58 -6.05 11.67
CA HIS A 301 7.21 -4.92 12.54
C HIS A 301 8.27 -4.60 13.61
N LEU A 302 9.16 -3.66 13.28
CA LEU A 302 10.01 -2.93 14.23
C LEU A 302 9.60 -1.46 14.29
#